data_AF-A0A7S2JRT5-F1
#
_entry.id   AF-A0A7S2JRT5-F1
#
_cell.length_a   1.000
_cell.length_b   1.000
_cell.length_c   1.000
_cell.angle_alpha   90.00
_cell.angle_beta   90.00
_cell.angle_gamma   90.00
#
_symmetry.space_group_name_H-M   'P 1'
#
loop_
_entity.id
_entity.type
_entity.pdbx_description
1 polymer ?
#
loop_
_entity_poly.entity_id
_entity_poly.type
_entity_poly.pdbx_seq_one_letter_code
_entity_poly.pdbx_strand_id
1 'polypeptide(L)'
;MALLPLDGLLGEFTEQVAHHTSDTLGGLLNATFGNATELIVSYFALQRGLLEVVQTSLLGSILSNLLLVLGCAILAAGIRVGPNRQVKHNLLNSRTNVEMLFVAILALAVPSLMVASGKMEVQDSSDLALSRCVAMAILLLYVLYIFFQLFTHAGLFEEETINEIPKASKMRSR
;
A
#
# COMPACT_ATOMS: atom_id res chain seq x y z
N MET A 1 8.08 -17.51 -14.37
CA MET A 1 7.47 -18.37 -13.32
C MET A 1 8.31 -18.49 -12.04
N ALA A 2 9.61 -18.18 -12.05
CA ALA A 2 10.42 -18.16 -10.81
C ALA A 2 10.17 -16.96 -9.88
N LEU A 3 9.61 -15.86 -10.41
CA LEU A 3 9.31 -14.64 -9.63
C LEU A 3 8.19 -14.83 -8.61
N LEU A 4 7.11 -15.54 -8.97
CA LEU A 4 5.96 -15.77 -8.10
C LEU A 4 6.31 -16.46 -6.76
N PRO A 5 7.04 -17.60 -6.75
CA PRO A 5 7.42 -18.22 -5.49
C PRO A 5 8.45 -17.39 -4.70
N LEU A 6 9.26 -16.57 -5.37
CA LEU A 6 10.24 -15.69 -4.72
C LEU A 6 9.55 -14.54 -3.98
N ASP A 7 8.51 -13.97 -4.59
CA ASP A 7 7.71 -12.89 -4.01
C ASP A 7 6.95 -13.37 -2.76
N GLY A 8 6.39 -14.59 -2.83
CA GLY A 8 5.80 -15.25 -1.66
C GLY A 8 6.81 -15.46 -0.52
N LEU A 9 8.03 -15.90 -0.85
CA LEU A 9 9.08 -16.11 0.14
C LEU A 9 9.55 -14.78 0.76
N LEU A 10 9.72 -13.73 -0.03
CA LEU A 10 10.09 -12.39 0.46
C LEU A 10 9.00 -11.81 1.36
N GLY A 11 7.73 -12.01 1.01
CA GLY A 11 6.57 -11.67 1.84
C GLY A 11 6.61 -12.37 3.20
N GLU A 12 6.77 -13.70 3.22
CA GLU A 12 6.87 -14.49 4.45
C GLU A 12 8.05 -14.06 5.33
N PHE A 13 9.21 -13.79 4.74
CA PHE A 13 10.37 -13.27 5.48
C PHE A 13 10.06 -11.90 6.09
N THR A 14 9.43 -11.01 5.33
CA THR A 14 9.09 -9.66 5.81
C THR A 14 8.09 -9.72 6.96
N GLU A 15 7.10 -10.62 6.89
CA GLU A 15 6.13 -10.86 7.96
C GLU A 15 6.81 -11.39 9.23
N GLN A 16 7.74 -12.34 9.10
CA GLN A 16 8.51 -12.85 10.24
C GLN A 16 9.39 -11.79 10.91
N VAL A 17 10.01 -10.91 10.13
CA VAL A 17 10.81 -9.80 10.67
C VAL A 17 9.90 -8.74 11.32
N ALA A 18 8.76 -8.44 10.70
CA ALA A 18 7.76 -7.53 11.25
C ALA A 18 7.22 -8.03 12.61
N HIS A 19 7.02 -9.33 12.78
CA HIS A 19 6.58 -9.94 14.05
C HIS A 19 7.56 -9.74 15.23
N HIS A 20 8.83 -9.46 14.95
CA HIS A 20 9.84 -9.20 15.98
C HIS A 20 10.12 -7.70 16.17
N THR A 21 9.33 -6.84 15.52
CA THR A 21 9.47 -5.37 15.56
C THR A 21 8.16 -4.73 16.03
N SER A 22 8.13 -3.43 16.32
CA SER A 22 6.87 -2.73 16.62
C SER A 22 5.94 -2.72 15.40
N ASP A 23 4.62 -2.71 15.61
CA ASP A 23 3.60 -2.74 14.55
C ASP A 23 3.87 -1.72 13.45
N THR A 24 4.29 -0.50 13.81
CA THR A 24 4.57 0.57 12.86
C THR A 24 5.84 0.33 12.04
N LEU A 25 6.91 -0.19 12.65
CA LEU A 25 8.14 -0.56 11.95
C LEU A 25 7.92 -1.80 11.07
N GLY A 26 7.15 -2.77 11.54
CA GLY A 26 6.71 -3.92 10.77
C GLY A 26 5.91 -3.50 9.54
N GLY A 27 5.01 -2.52 9.69
CA GLY A 27 4.29 -1.90 8.58
C GLY A 27 5.21 -1.22 7.55
N LEU A 28 6.25 -0.52 8.00
CA LEU A 28 7.23 0.10 7.12
C LEU A 28 8.08 -0.93 6.36
N LEU A 29 8.50 -1.99 7.05
CA LEU A 29 9.22 -3.11 6.42
C LEU A 29 8.35 -3.80 5.37
N ASN A 30 7.07 -4.05 5.68
CA ASN A 30 6.11 -4.60 4.73
C ASN A 30 5.90 -3.69 3.52
N ALA A 31 5.77 -2.38 3.72
CA ALA A 31 5.65 -1.43 2.61
C ALA A 31 6.89 -1.39 1.72
N THR A 32 8.08 -1.53 2.30
CA THR A 32 9.36 -1.45 1.56
C THR A 32 9.68 -2.75 0.84
N PHE A 33 9.67 -3.88 1.56
CA PHE A 33 10.05 -5.18 1.02
C PHE A 33 8.91 -5.86 0.27
N GLY A 34 7.65 -5.63 0.64
CA GLY A 34 6.48 -6.14 -0.09
C GLY A 34 6.33 -5.53 -1.49
N ASN A 35 6.90 -4.34 -1.73
CA ASN A 35 6.96 -3.73 -3.06
C ASN A 35 8.36 -3.81 -3.71
N ALA A 36 9.34 -4.42 -3.05
CA ALA A 36 10.74 -4.43 -3.52
C ALA A 36 10.89 -5.13 -4.86
N THR A 37 10.18 -6.24 -5.07
CA THR A 37 10.18 -6.96 -6.36
C THR A 37 9.75 -6.04 -7.51
N GLU A 38 8.67 -5.28 -7.32
CA GLU A 38 8.15 -4.34 -8.32
C GLU A 38 9.14 -3.19 -8.59
N LEU A 39 9.74 -2.63 -7.53
CA LEU A 39 10.76 -1.58 -7.66
C LEU A 39 12.00 -2.06 -8.42
N ILE A 40 12.48 -3.28 -8.14
CA ILE A 40 13.65 -3.87 -8.80
C ILE A 40 13.36 -4.10 -10.29
N VAL A 41 12.20 -4.68 -10.62
CA VAL A 41 11.80 -4.91 -12.01
C VAL A 41 11.64 -3.59 -12.75
N SER A 42 11.00 -2.60 -12.12
CA SER A 42 10.82 -1.26 -12.69
C SER A 42 12.17 -0.58 -12.95
N TYR A 43 13.12 -0.67 -12.03
CA TYR A 43 14.47 -0.12 -12.20
C TYR A 43 15.18 -0.72 -13.42
N PHE A 44 15.20 -2.05 -13.57
CA PHE A 44 15.84 -2.69 -14.72
C PHE A 44 15.11 -2.41 -16.04
N ALA A 45 13.79 -2.27 -16.02
CA ALA A 45 13.01 -1.89 -17.19
C ALA A 45 13.31 -0.44 -17.63
N LEU A 46 13.46 0.49 -16.67
CA LEU A 46 13.89 1.87 -16.94
C LEU A 46 15.28 1.92 -17.56
N GLN A 47 16.24 1.14 -17.05
CA GLN A 47 17.60 1.05 -17.63
C GLN A 47 17.60 0.57 -19.09
N ARG A 48 16.56 -0.16 -19.50
CA ARG A 48 16.37 -0.65 -20.87
C ARG A 48 15.50 0.29 -21.73
N GLY A 49 15.13 1.46 -21.23
CA GLY A 49 14.30 2.43 -21.93
C GLY A 49 12.82 2.03 -22.04
N LEU A 50 12.36 1.05 -21.26
CA LEU A 50 10.99 0.54 -21.32
C LEU A 50 10.03 1.39 -20.47
N LEU A 51 9.94 2.70 -20.76
CA LEU A 51 9.14 3.65 -20.00
C LEU A 51 7.66 3.28 -19.95
N GLU A 52 7.07 2.92 -21.09
CA GLU A 52 5.66 2.55 -21.19
C GLU A 52 5.33 1.30 -20.36
N VAL A 53 6.24 0.32 -20.34
CA VAL A 53 6.09 -0.90 -19.52
C VAL A 53 6.09 -0.55 -18.04
N VAL A 54 6.98 0.35 -17.61
CA VAL A 54 7.05 0.78 -16.19
C VAL A 54 5.80 1.56 -15.80
N GLN A 55 5.35 2.51 -16.61
CA GLN A 55 4.15 3.30 -16.34
C GLN A 55 2.89 2.43 -16.28
N THR A 56 2.72 1.53 -17.24
CA THR A 56 1.57 0.61 -17.28
C THR A 56 1.60 -0.40 -16.13
N SER A 57 2.79 -0.89 -15.75
CA SER A 57 2.96 -1.78 -14.58
C SER A 57 2.59 -1.08 -13.28
N LEU A 58 3.10 0.12 -13.03
CA LEU A 58 2.82 0.88 -11.80
C LEU A 58 1.32 1.21 -11.67
N LEU A 59 0.67 1.64 -12.76
CA LEU A 59 -0.78 1.86 -12.77
C LEU A 59 -1.56 0.56 -12.51
N GLY A 60 -1.12 -0.54 -13.13
CA GLY A 60 -1.70 -1.86 -12.92
C GLY A 60 -1.59 -2.33 -11.47
N SER A 61 -0.45 -2.11 -10.81
CA SER A 61 -0.22 -2.45 -9.41
C SER A 61 -1.15 -1.66 -8.47
N ILE A 62 -1.26 -0.35 -8.66
CA ILE A 62 -2.19 0.50 -7.91
C ILE A 62 -3.64 0.00 -8.07
N LEU A 63 -4.09 -0.23 -9.31
CA LEU A 63 -5.45 -0.71 -9.58
C LEU A 63 -5.71 -2.11 -9.01
N SER A 64 -4.74 -3.02 -9.12
CA SER A 64 -4.83 -4.37 -8.58
C SER A 64 -4.98 -4.34 -7.05
N ASN A 65 -4.16 -3.54 -6.36
CA ASN A 65 -4.22 -3.43 -4.90
C ASN A 65 -5.53 -2.79 -4.42
N LEU A 66 -6.00 -1.74 -5.10
CA LEU A 66 -7.20 -1.00 -4.69
C LEU A 66 -8.52 -1.67 -5.04
N LEU A 67 -8.59 -2.37 -6.18
CA LEU A 67 -9.84 -2.96 -6.66
C LEU A 67 -9.87 -4.47 -6.46
N LEU A 68 -8.86 -5.17 -6.97
CA LEU A 68 -8.86 -6.62 -6.97
C LEU A 68 -8.58 -7.18 -5.57
N VAL A 69 -7.43 -6.82 -4.99
CA VAL A 69 -7.01 -7.33 -3.67
C VAL A 69 -7.97 -6.86 -2.59
N LEU A 70 -8.25 -5.56 -2.51
CA LEU A 70 -9.20 -5.02 -1.53
C LEU A 70 -10.61 -5.58 -1.73
N GLY A 71 -11.09 -5.71 -2.97
CA GLY A 71 -12.42 -6.29 -3.26
C GLY A 71 -12.52 -7.74 -2.82
N CYS A 72 -11.51 -8.56 -3.14
CA CYS A 72 -11.42 -9.94 -2.67
C CYS A 72 -11.34 -10.03 -1.14
N ALA A 73 -10.57 -9.14 -0.49
CA ALA A 73 -10.46 -9.10 0.96
C ALA A 73 -11.80 -8.76 1.64
N ILE A 74 -12.53 -7.77 1.12
CA ILE A 74 -13.87 -7.40 1.63
C ILE A 74 -14.85 -8.56 1.43
N LEU A 75 -14.86 -9.21 0.26
CA LEU A 75 -15.71 -10.37 0.02
C LEU A 75 -15.38 -11.52 0.97
N ALA A 76 -14.10 -11.87 1.12
CA ALA A 76 -13.65 -12.93 2.02
C ALA A 76 -13.99 -12.61 3.48
N ALA A 77 -13.79 -11.37 3.92
CA ALA A 77 -14.12 -10.93 5.26
C ALA A 77 -15.64 -10.97 5.50
N GLY A 78 -16.45 -10.53 4.53
CA GLY A 78 -17.91 -10.55 4.60
C GLY A 78 -18.48 -11.97 4.69
N ILE A 79 -17.94 -12.91 3.90
CA ILE A 79 -18.32 -14.33 3.96
C ILE A 79 -17.96 -14.95 5.31
N ARG A 80 -16.78 -14.61 5.86
CA ARG A 80 -16.30 -15.17 7.14
C ARG A 80 -17.06 -14.64 8.36
N VAL A 81 -17.42 -13.36 8.36
CA VAL A 81 -18.03 -12.68 9.51
C VAL A 81 -19.56 -12.81 9.50
N GLY A 82 -20.18 -12.98 8.32
CA GLY A 82 -21.62 -13.14 8.14
C GLY A 82 -22.37 -11.79 8.14
N PRO A 83 -23.65 -11.78 7.70
CA PRO A 83 -24.39 -10.55 7.39
C PRO A 83 -24.68 -9.63 8.58
N ASN A 84 -24.59 -10.13 9.82
CA ASN A 84 -24.98 -9.40 11.03
C ASN A 84 -23.79 -8.96 11.91
N ARG A 85 -22.56 -9.06 11.41
CA ARG A 85 -21.37 -8.67 12.17
C ARG A 85 -20.49 -7.78 11.29
N GLN A 86 -19.90 -6.76 11.90
CA GLN A 86 -18.98 -5.85 11.22
C GLN A 86 -17.54 -6.32 11.43
N VAL A 87 -16.72 -6.17 10.40
CA VAL A 87 -15.27 -6.35 10.51
C VAL A 87 -14.74 -5.20 11.37
N LYS A 88 -14.21 -5.51 12.55
CA LYS A 88 -13.53 -4.52 13.39
C LYS A 88 -12.31 -4.01 12.64
N HIS A 89 -12.23 -2.70 12.44
CA HIS A 89 -11.07 -2.02 11.92
C HIS A 89 -10.91 -0.69 12.64
N ASN A 90 -9.68 -0.19 12.74
CA ASN A 90 -9.45 1.14 13.28
C ASN A 90 -9.93 2.19 12.26
N LEU A 91 -11.11 2.76 12.54
CA LEU A 91 -11.80 3.70 11.64
C LEU A 91 -10.93 4.91 11.29
N LEU A 92 -10.12 5.38 12.24
CA LEU A 92 -9.25 6.54 12.04
C LEU A 92 -8.11 6.21 11.09
N ASN A 93 -7.43 5.08 11.31
CA ASN A 93 -6.32 4.63 10.45
C ASN A 93 -6.79 4.35 9.03
N SER A 94 -7.92 3.67 8.86
CA SER A 94 -8.48 3.40 7.55
C SER A 94 -8.87 4.69 6.81
N ARG A 95 -9.46 5.66 7.51
CA ARG A 95 -9.81 6.96 6.91
C ARG A 95 -8.58 7.73 6.43
N THR A 96 -7.58 7.90 7.28
CA THR A 96 -6.35 8.63 6.92
C THR A 96 -5.62 7.96 5.76
N ASN A 97 -5.58 6.62 5.71
CA ASN A 97 -4.99 5.89 4.59
C ASN A 97 -5.75 6.11 3.28
N VAL A 98 -7.08 6.07 3.30
CA VAL A 98 -7.90 6.32 2.10
C VAL A 98 -7.74 7.76 1.60
N GLU A 99 -7.68 8.74 2.49
CA GLU A 99 -7.45 10.15 2.13
C GLU A 99 -6.07 10.37 1.51
N MET A 100 -5.02 9.78 2.10
CA MET A 100 -3.66 9.83 1.54
C MET A 100 -3.59 9.17 0.15
N LEU A 101 -4.21 8.01 -0.02
CA LEU A 101 -4.31 7.33 -1.31
C LEU A 101 -5.05 8.19 -2.35
N PHE A 102 -6.14 8.83 -1.96
CA PHE A 102 -6.91 9.70 -2.85
C PHE A 102 -6.07 10.90 -3.32
N VAL A 103 -5.35 11.57 -2.40
CA VAL A 103 -4.44 12.67 -2.76
C VAL A 103 -3.33 12.19 -3.70
N ALA A 104 -2.73 11.02 -3.43
CA ALA A 104 -1.69 10.46 -4.28
C ALA A 104 -2.18 10.16 -5.70
N ILE A 105 -3.35 9.53 -5.84
CA ILE A 105 -3.95 9.22 -7.15
C ILE A 105 -4.28 10.51 -7.92
N LEU A 106 -4.87 11.51 -7.26
CA LEU A 106 -5.16 12.79 -7.89
C LEU A 106 -3.88 13.48 -8.35
N ALA A 107 -2.83 13.48 -7.52
CA ALA A 107 -1.54 14.06 -7.88
C ALA A 107 -0.92 13.37 -9.10
N LEU A 108 -0.96 12.03 -9.16
CA LEU A 108 -0.51 11.25 -10.31
C LEU A 108 -1.37 11.47 -11.57
N ALA A 109 -2.66 11.78 -11.41
CA ALA A 109 -3.56 12.03 -12.54
C ALA A 109 -3.29 13.38 -13.22
N VAL A 110 -2.75 14.38 -12.52
CA VAL A 110 -2.53 15.73 -13.08
C VAL A 110 -1.65 15.71 -14.33
N PRO A 111 -0.43 15.14 -14.34
CA PRO A 111 0.40 15.08 -15.55
C PRO A 111 -0.28 14.27 -16.67
N SER A 112 -0.85 13.11 -16.34
CA SER A 112 -1.49 12.22 -17.32
C SER A 112 -2.66 12.89 -18.04
N LEU A 113 -3.49 13.65 -17.31
CA LEU A 113 -4.65 14.35 -17.89
C LEU A 113 -4.24 15.54 -18.75
N MET A 114 -3.13 16.21 -18.44
CA MET A 114 -2.62 17.33 -19.24
C MET A 114 -2.09 16.86 -20.61
N VAL A 115 -1.38 15.73 -20.62
CA VAL A 115 -0.96 15.06 -21.86
C VAL A 115 -2.19 14.58 -22.65
N ALA A 116 -3.15 13.90 -21.99
CA ALA A 116 -4.36 13.40 -22.65
C ALA A 116 -5.26 14.51 -23.23
N SER A 117 -5.27 15.69 -22.62
CA SER A 117 -6.04 16.85 -23.09
C SER A 117 -5.41 17.58 -24.28
N GLY A 118 -4.24 17.13 -24.76
CA GLY A 118 -3.49 17.81 -25.83
C GLY A 118 -2.98 19.20 -25.45
N LYS A 119 -2.99 19.55 -24.15
CA LYS A 119 -2.49 20.84 -23.65
C LYS A 119 -0.96 20.86 -23.49
N MET A 120 -0.32 19.69 -23.52
CA MET A 120 1.12 19.49 -23.44
C MET A 120 1.51 18.36 -24.41
N GLU A 121 2.49 18.60 -25.27
CA GLU A 121 3.13 17.54 -26.06
C GLU A 121 4.19 16.81 -25.20
N VAL A 122 4.29 15.49 -25.33
CA VAL A 122 5.16 14.59 -24.55
C VAL A 122 6.66 14.94 -24.65
N GLN A 123 7.04 15.83 -25.57
CA GLN A 123 8.41 16.25 -25.82
C GLN A 123 8.81 17.57 -25.14
N ASP A 124 7.87 18.28 -24.50
CA ASP A 124 8.17 19.58 -23.89
C ASP A 124 8.92 19.41 -22.56
N SER A 125 10.02 20.16 -22.40
CA SER A 125 10.80 20.23 -21.14
C SER A 125 9.94 20.54 -19.90
N SER A 126 8.81 21.21 -20.12
CA SER A 126 7.81 21.57 -19.10
C SER A 126 7.07 20.34 -18.53
N ASP A 127 6.86 19.27 -19.31
CA ASP A 127 6.16 18.06 -18.86
C ASP A 127 6.99 17.23 -17.88
N LEU A 128 8.27 17.07 -18.22
CA LEU A 128 9.24 16.43 -17.34
C LEU A 128 9.41 17.20 -16.03
N ALA A 129 9.41 18.53 -16.09
CA ALA A 129 9.51 19.36 -14.89
C ALA A 129 8.28 19.22 -13.98
N LEU A 130 7.08 19.21 -14.55
CA LEU A 130 5.84 19.03 -13.81
C LEU A 130 5.78 17.62 -13.18
N SER A 131 6.05 16.58 -13.95
CA SER A 131 6.08 15.20 -13.46
C SER A 131 7.09 14.99 -12.33
N ARG A 132 8.28 15.62 -12.43
CA ARG A 132 9.30 15.61 -11.34
C ARG A 132 8.82 16.36 -10.10
N CYS A 133 8.17 17.51 -10.27
CA CYS A 133 7.60 18.27 -9.16
C CYS A 133 6.54 17.46 -8.41
N VAL A 134 5.61 16.83 -9.14
CA VAL A 134 4.58 15.95 -8.59
C VAL A 134 5.21 14.75 -7.87
N ALA A 135 6.20 14.08 -8.47
CA ALA A 135 6.89 12.97 -7.83
C ALA A 135 7.58 13.37 -6.51
N MET A 136 8.26 14.52 -6.49
CA MET A 136 8.90 15.06 -5.27
C MET A 136 7.87 15.43 -4.19
N ALA A 137 6.73 16.00 -4.58
CA ALA A 137 5.66 16.34 -3.64
C ALA A 137 5.03 15.08 -3.02
N ILE A 138 4.72 14.06 -3.82
CA ILE A 138 4.18 12.78 -3.32
C ILE A 138 5.20 12.09 -2.41
N LEU A 139 6.48 12.08 -2.77
CA LEU A 139 7.54 11.51 -1.94
C LEU A 139 7.65 12.24 -0.58
N LEU A 140 7.60 13.57 -0.59
CA LEU A 140 7.61 14.38 0.63
C LEU A 140 6.40 14.07 1.51
N LEU A 141 5.20 14.02 0.94
CA LEU A 141 3.97 13.67 1.66
C LEU A 141 4.06 12.27 2.25
N TYR A 142 4.63 11.30 1.53
CA TYR A 142 4.85 9.95 2.03
C TYR A 142 5.82 9.91 3.22
N VAL A 143 6.94 10.64 3.15
CA VAL A 143 7.89 10.74 4.27
C VAL A 143 7.26 11.42 5.49
N LEU A 144 6.50 12.50 5.28
CA LEU A 144 5.77 13.17 6.35
C LEU A 144 4.71 12.26 6.97
N TYR A 145 4.04 11.44 6.16
CA TYR A 145 3.09 10.44 6.63
C TYR A 145 3.76 9.35 7.46
N ILE A 146 4.91 8.82 7.02
CA ILE A 146 5.70 7.87 7.83
C ILE A 146 6.14 8.52 9.15
N PHE A 147 6.60 9.77 9.13
CA PHE A 147 6.97 10.50 10.34
C PHE A 147 5.77 10.68 11.28
N PHE A 148 4.61 11.03 10.73
CA PHE A 148 3.38 11.15 11.48
C PHE A 148 3.01 9.84 12.17
N GLN A 149 3.08 8.73 11.42
CA GLN A 149 2.76 7.38 11.87
C GLN A 149 3.74 6.87 12.94
N LEU A 150 5.05 7.12 12.78
CA LEU A 150 6.09 6.61 13.68
C LEU A 150 6.29 7.43 14.96
N PHE A 151 6.13 8.76 14.90
CA PHE A 151 6.49 9.63 16.02
C PHE A 151 5.31 10.34 16.64
N THR A 152 4.49 10.99 15.82
CA THR A 152 3.45 11.89 16.38
C THR A 152 2.22 11.16 16.88
N HIS A 153 1.84 10.05 16.22
CA HIS A 153 0.59 9.35 16.47
C HIS A 153 0.77 7.84 16.56
N ALA A 154 1.97 7.35 16.89
CA ALA A 154 2.28 5.92 16.98
C ALA A 154 1.25 5.13 17.81
N GLY A 155 0.80 5.67 18.94
CA GLY A 155 -0.22 5.04 19.80
C GLY A 155 -1.64 4.96 19.23
N LEU A 156 -1.94 5.63 18.10
CA LEU A 156 -3.19 5.42 17.33
C LEU A 156 -3.05 4.29 16.30
N PHE A 157 -1.82 3.92 15.95
CA PHE A 157 -1.49 2.90 14.95
C PHE A 157 -1.04 1.57 15.54
N GLU A 158 -0.73 1.51 16.84
CA GLU A 158 -0.66 0.25 17.59
C GLU A 158 -2.09 -0.30 17.72
N GLU A 159 -2.35 -1.46 17.12
CA GLU A 159 -3.59 -2.17 17.41
C GLU A 159 -3.49 -2.67 18.86
N GLU A 160 -4.52 -2.43 19.68
CA GLU A 160 -4.64 -3.15 20.94
C GLU A 160 -4.62 -4.64 20.60
N THR A 161 -3.46 -5.29 20.78
CA THR A 161 -3.37 -6.74 20.82
C THR A 161 -4.33 -7.16 21.92
N ILE A 162 -5.52 -7.63 21.51
CA ILE A 162 -6.46 -8.27 22.42
C ILE A 162 -5.76 -9.55 22.88
N ASN A 163 -4.94 -9.40 23.91
CA ASN A 163 -4.53 -10.49 24.74
C ASN A 163 -5.82 -11.13 25.28
N GLU A 164 -5.87 -12.44 25.12
CA GLU A 164 -6.84 -13.37 25.67
C GLU A 164 -8.19 -13.46 24.95
N ILE A 165 -8.27 -14.41 24.01
CA ILE A 165 -9.45 -15.29 23.97
C ILE A 165 -9.51 -15.96 25.35
N PRO A 166 -10.53 -15.72 26.20
CA PRO A 166 -10.71 -16.55 27.36
C PRO A 166 -10.99 -17.95 26.81
N LYS A 167 -10.10 -18.90 27.09
CA LYS A 167 -10.34 -20.31 26.78
C LYS A 167 -11.69 -20.68 27.39
N ALA A 168 -12.72 -20.83 26.56
CA ALA A 168 -13.96 -21.48 26.94
C ALA A 168 -13.67 -22.98 27.14
N SER A 169 -12.97 -23.28 28.23
CA SER A 169 -12.67 -24.62 28.69
C SER A 169 -13.40 -24.83 30.01
N LYS A 170 -14.38 -25.74 29.93
CA LYS A 170 -15.10 -26.42 31.01
C LYS A 170 -16.18 -25.62 31.74
N MET A 171 -17.38 -25.65 31.16
CA MET A 171 -18.58 -25.92 31.95
C MET A 171 -19.45 -26.98 31.24
N ARG A 172 -18.95 -28.22 31.27
CA ARG A 172 -19.77 -29.43 31.16
C ARG A 172 -19.53 -30.23 32.44
N SER A 173 -20.63 -30.77 32.98
CA SER A 173 -20.80 -31.55 34.21
C SER A 173 -20.74 -30.75 35.53
N ARG A 174 -21.89 -30.48 36.13
CA ARG A 174 -22.66 -31.43 36.96
C ARG A 174 -24.12 -31.00 37.02
#